data_AF-A0AAE3ZR40-F1
#
_entry.id   AF-A0AAE3ZR40-F1
#
_cell.length_a   1.000
_cell.length_b   1.000
_cell.length_c   1.000
_cell.angle_alpha   90.00
_cell.angle_beta   90.00
_cell.angle_gamma   90.00
#
_symmetry.space_group_name_H-M   'P 1'
#
loop_
_entity.id
_entity.type
_entity.pdbx_description
1 polymer ?
#
loop_
_entity_poly.entity_id
_entity_poly.type
_entity_poly.pdbx_seq_one_letter_code
_entity_poly.pdbx_strand_id
1 'polypeptide(L)'
;MTHPHRLHATAALWSLRAAWPHLAHAANVERRQLVDDDAGTLRAQVYGAIGGGKTHHSNGILDALLRRGDSPGRDDMQRLAASTRETMAWLAGRILDDRYRPGQPVLSTLLELMPQISPAAAAEVAKWVDEADCEIRNALALGNDHEPLVGVPCPACGSRRLVVRTSAPSDRPVACAADCMCAGAGCRCGTKDRAQGVGHIWAFSALIGEAADGRRGVGVR
;
A
#
# COMPACT_ATOMS: atom_id res chain seq x y z
N MET A 1 -6.84 -17.55 -15.22
CA MET A 1 -5.45 -17.40 -15.70
C MET A 1 -5.09 -15.94 -15.61
N THR A 2 -4.01 -15.60 -14.91
CA THR A 2 -3.78 -14.25 -14.37
C THR A 2 -2.43 -13.73 -14.85
N HIS A 3 -2.47 -12.72 -15.73
CA HIS A 3 -1.28 -12.05 -16.26
C HIS A 3 -0.40 -11.45 -15.14
N PRO A 4 0.95 -11.44 -15.24
CA PRO A 4 1.86 -10.93 -14.20
C PRO A 4 1.52 -9.53 -13.67
N HIS A 5 1.22 -8.57 -14.55
CA HIS A 5 0.76 -7.25 -14.12
C HIS A 5 -0.48 -7.27 -13.23
N ARG A 6 -1.44 -8.15 -13.49
CA ARG A 6 -2.63 -8.31 -12.64
C ARG A 6 -2.26 -8.92 -11.30
N LEU A 7 -1.33 -9.87 -11.26
CA LEU A 7 -0.84 -10.45 -10.00
C LEU A 7 -0.11 -9.41 -9.14
N HIS A 8 0.73 -8.57 -9.75
CA HIS A 8 1.40 -7.47 -9.04
C HIS A 8 0.39 -6.45 -8.51
N ALA A 9 -0.59 -6.06 -9.33
CA ALA A 9 -1.65 -5.16 -8.90
C ALA A 9 -2.49 -5.75 -7.75
N THR A 10 -2.88 -7.02 -7.85
CA THR A 10 -3.58 -7.73 -6.77
C THR A 10 -2.74 -7.78 -5.50
N ALA A 11 -1.43 -8.05 -5.61
CA ALA A 11 -0.52 -8.07 -4.46
C ALA A 11 -0.45 -6.70 -3.78
N ALA A 12 -0.27 -5.63 -4.55
CA ALA A 12 -0.22 -4.27 -4.04
C ALA A 12 -1.54 -3.85 -3.38
N LEU A 13 -2.69 -4.18 -4.00
CA LEU A 13 -4.01 -3.85 -3.45
C LEU A 13 -4.29 -4.54 -2.12
N TRP A 14 -3.91 -5.81 -1.96
CA TRP A 14 -4.04 -6.50 -0.69
C TRP A 14 -3.10 -5.91 0.37
N SER A 15 -1.86 -5.58 0.01
CA SER A 15 -0.89 -4.93 0.89
C SER A 15 -1.44 -3.60 1.42
N LEU A 16 -1.88 -2.72 0.52
CA LEU A 16 -2.46 -1.43 0.87
C LEU A 16 -3.73 -1.59 1.72
N ARG A 17 -4.60 -2.53 1.37
CA ARG A 17 -5.82 -2.82 2.14
C ARG A 17 -5.50 -3.23 3.59
N ALA A 18 -4.40 -3.94 3.82
CA ALA A 18 -3.95 -4.29 5.17
C ALA A 18 -3.33 -3.10 5.92
N ALA A 19 -2.60 -2.22 5.24
CA ALA A 19 -2.01 -1.03 5.86
C ALA A 19 -3.07 0.07 6.16
N TRP A 20 -4.14 0.14 5.35
CA TRP A 20 -5.14 1.21 5.40
C TRP A 20 -5.78 1.46 6.78
N PRO A 21 -6.21 0.44 7.55
CA PRO A 21 -6.80 0.64 8.86
C PRO A 21 -5.82 1.27 9.87
N HIS A 22 -4.52 1.00 9.75
CA HIS A 22 -3.49 1.58 10.61
C HIS A 22 -3.35 3.08 10.34
N LEU A 23 -3.31 3.49 9.07
CA LEU A 23 -3.30 4.90 8.69
C LEU A 23 -4.56 5.62 9.15
N ALA A 24 -5.73 5.02 8.92
CA ALA A 24 -7.01 5.59 9.35
C ALA A 24 -7.07 5.75 10.88
N HIS A 25 -6.50 4.81 11.64
CA HIS A 25 -6.39 4.93 13.08
C HIS A 25 -5.44 6.06 13.49
N ALA A 26 -4.23 6.12 12.93
CA ALA A 26 -3.24 7.14 13.23
C ALA A 26 -3.76 8.56 12.94
N ALA A 27 -4.37 8.77 11.77
CA ALA A 27 -5.00 10.04 11.40
C ALA A 27 -6.14 10.44 12.36
N ASN A 28 -6.90 9.47 12.90
CA ASN A 28 -7.94 9.74 13.88
C ASN A 28 -7.39 10.10 15.27
N VAL A 29 -6.28 9.47 15.69
CA VAL A 29 -5.60 9.80 16.95
C VAL A 29 -5.04 11.22 16.87
N GLU A 30 -4.34 11.55 15.80
CA GLU A 30 -3.80 12.89 15.54
C GLU A 30 -4.91 13.95 15.55
N ARG A 31 -6.04 13.68 14.85
CA ARG A 31 -7.19 14.58 14.86
C ARG A 31 -7.76 14.83 16.26
N ARG A 32 -7.82 13.81 17.11
CA ARG A 32 -8.31 13.96 18.50
C ARG A 32 -7.34 14.79 19.33
N GLN A 33 -6.03 14.57 19.17
CA GLN A 33 -5.00 15.35 19.86
C GLN A 33 -5.08 16.83 19.52
N LEU A 34 -5.28 17.18 18.24
CA LEU A 34 -5.46 18.58 17.84
C LEU A 34 -6.69 19.23 18.52
N VAL A 35 -7.81 18.51 18.57
CA VAL A 35 -9.03 19.01 19.23
C VAL A 35 -8.84 19.17 20.74
N ASP A 36 -8.15 18.24 21.38
CA ASP A 36 -7.87 18.28 22.83
C ASP A 36 -6.86 19.41 23.17
N ASP A 37 -5.82 19.60 22.35
CA ASP A 37 -4.85 20.69 22.49
C ASP A 37 -5.53 22.06 22.33
N ASP A 38 -6.43 22.21 21.35
CA ASP A 38 -7.22 23.43 21.16
C ASP A 38 -8.12 23.69 22.38
N ALA A 39 -8.80 22.67 22.90
CA ALA A 39 -9.63 22.78 24.09
C ALA A 39 -8.81 23.12 25.35
N GLY A 40 -7.61 22.55 25.49
CA GLY A 40 -6.67 22.84 26.58
C GLY A 40 -6.14 24.28 26.53
N THR A 41 -5.81 24.76 25.32
CA THR A 41 -5.37 26.14 25.08
C THR A 41 -6.47 27.14 25.44
N LEU A 42 -7.71 26.86 25.04
CA LEU A 42 -8.86 27.70 25.40
C LEU A 42 -9.11 27.72 26.92
N ARG A 43 -8.94 26.60 27.63
CA ARG A 43 -9.09 26.55 29.09
C ARG A 43 -7.97 27.27 29.83
N ALA A 44 -6.72 27.19 29.36
CA ALA A 44 -5.59 27.91 29.96
C ALA A 44 -5.74 29.44 29.83
N GLN A 45 -6.31 29.93 28.72
CA GLN A 45 -6.65 31.35 28.55
C GLN A 45 -7.74 31.83 29.54
N VAL A 46 -8.63 30.94 29.98
CA VAL A 46 -9.72 31.27 30.92
C VAL A 46 -9.24 31.29 32.39
N TYR A 47 -8.19 30.54 32.75
CA TYR A 47 -7.70 30.45 34.14
C TYR A 47 -6.52 31.38 34.49
N GLY A 48 -5.97 32.13 33.53
CA GLY A 48 -4.74 32.92 33.72
C GLY A 48 -4.88 34.44 33.80
N ALA A 49 -6.08 35.02 33.80
CA ALA A 49 -6.24 36.48 33.63
C ALA A 49 -7.07 37.18 34.73
N ILE A 50 -6.77 36.94 36.01
CA ILE A 50 -7.12 37.90 37.08
C ILE A 50 -5.94 37.97 38.06
N GLY A 51 -4.95 38.80 37.75
CA GLY A 51 -3.77 38.92 38.61
C GLY A 51 -2.67 39.86 38.13
N GLY A 52 -3.01 41.14 37.94
CA GLY A 52 -2.09 42.26 38.17
C GLY A 52 -1.00 42.57 37.14
N GLY A 53 -1.08 43.77 36.57
CA GLY A 53 0.12 44.55 36.23
C GLY A 53 0.42 44.75 34.75
N LYS A 54 -0.02 45.92 34.26
CA LYS A 54 0.67 46.78 33.27
C LYS A 54 1.05 46.16 31.91
N THR A 55 0.32 46.59 30.89
CA THR A 55 0.81 46.85 29.51
C THR A 55 1.73 45.80 28.90
N HIS A 56 1.15 44.77 28.29
CA HIS A 56 1.74 44.15 27.11
C HIS A 56 0.66 43.99 26.05
N HIS A 57 0.87 44.66 24.91
CA HIS A 57 0.12 44.42 23.70
C HIS A 57 0.26 42.95 23.34
N SER A 58 -0.81 42.16 23.47
CA SER A 58 -0.86 40.85 22.83
C SER A 58 -0.87 41.12 21.32
N ASN A 59 0.31 41.09 20.71
CA ASN A 59 0.44 41.13 19.27
C ASN A 59 -0.37 39.95 18.73
N GLY A 60 -1.56 40.22 18.20
CA GLY A 60 -2.41 39.19 17.58
C GLY A 60 -1.69 38.44 16.45
N ILE A 61 -0.61 39.01 15.93
CA ILE A 61 0.33 38.39 14.99
C ILE A 61 1.22 37.35 15.67
N LEU A 62 1.67 37.56 16.92
CA LEU A 62 2.47 36.57 17.66
C LEU A 62 1.59 35.41 18.15
N ASP A 63 0.35 35.69 18.57
CA ASP A 63 -0.63 34.64 18.91
C ASP A 63 -1.11 33.91 17.65
N ALA A 64 -1.25 34.59 16.51
CA ALA A 64 -1.49 33.96 15.21
C ALA A 64 -0.27 33.20 14.68
N LEU A 65 0.97 33.60 14.98
CA LEU A 65 2.20 32.87 14.62
C LEU A 65 2.45 31.66 15.54
N LEU A 66 2.02 31.72 16.81
CA LEU A 66 2.06 30.59 17.74
C LEU A 66 0.92 29.59 17.48
N ARG A 67 -0.27 30.06 17.07
CA ARG A 67 -1.36 29.21 16.56
C ARG A 67 -1.07 28.67 15.16
N ARG A 68 -0.39 29.45 14.33
CA ARG A 68 0.29 29.01 13.09
C ARG A 68 1.67 28.46 13.41
N GLY A 69 1.79 27.80 14.57
CA GLY A 69 2.86 26.85 14.81
C GLY A 69 2.60 25.66 13.89
N ASP A 70 2.94 25.83 12.61
CA ASP A 70 3.31 24.76 11.70
C ASP A 70 4.46 24.01 12.37
N SER A 71 4.14 23.17 13.36
CA SER A 71 5.05 22.14 13.81
C SER A 71 5.13 21.20 12.63
N PRO A 72 6.26 21.10 11.91
CA PRO A 72 6.40 20.07 10.89
C PRO A 72 6.09 18.73 11.57
N GLY A 73 5.00 18.08 11.15
CA GLY A 73 4.51 16.85 11.78
C GLY A 73 3.10 16.87 12.40
N ARG A 74 2.42 18.02 12.54
CA ARG A 74 1.12 18.11 13.28
C ARG A 74 -0.13 17.64 12.52
N ASP A 75 -0.02 17.34 11.24
CA ASP A 75 -1.11 16.87 10.38
C ASP A 75 -0.64 15.82 9.36
N ASP A 76 0.52 15.21 9.57
CA ASP A 76 1.19 14.37 8.58
C ASP A 76 0.36 13.13 8.24
N MET A 77 -0.26 12.49 9.23
CA MET A 77 -1.04 11.28 8.99
C MET A 77 -2.39 11.61 8.35
N GLN A 78 -3.01 12.73 8.75
CA GLN A 78 -4.22 13.23 8.10
C GLN A 78 -3.99 13.59 6.63
N ARG A 79 -2.89 14.29 6.32
CA ARG A 79 -2.51 14.62 4.94
C ARG A 79 -2.22 13.37 4.12
N LEU A 80 -1.44 12.43 4.66
CA LEU A 80 -1.16 11.16 3.98
C LEU A 80 -2.44 10.34 3.71
N ALA A 81 -3.38 10.33 4.67
CA ALA A 81 -4.68 9.66 4.49
C ALA A 81 -5.58 10.38 3.47
N ALA A 82 -5.51 11.70 3.36
CA ALA A 82 -6.22 12.47 2.35
C ALA A 82 -5.61 12.24 0.95
N SER A 83 -4.30 12.43 0.79
CA SER A 83 -3.59 12.25 -0.48
C SER A 83 -3.73 10.83 -1.02
N THR A 84 -3.66 9.81 -0.14
CA THR A 84 -3.86 8.42 -0.56
C THR A 84 -5.30 8.18 -1.03
N ARG A 85 -6.31 8.73 -0.33
CA ARG A 85 -7.72 8.64 -0.78
C ARG A 85 -7.93 9.29 -2.13
N GLU A 86 -7.39 10.48 -2.33
CA GLU A 86 -7.49 11.23 -3.59
C GLU A 86 -6.80 10.46 -4.73
N THR A 87 -5.60 9.95 -4.49
CA THR A 87 -4.86 9.13 -5.46
C THR A 87 -5.64 7.88 -5.84
N MET A 88 -6.22 7.17 -4.85
CA MET A 88 -7.03 5.98 -5.11
C MET A 88 -8.32 6.30 -5.88
N ALA A 89 -9.02 7.39 -5.52
CA ALA A 89 -10.23 7.81 -6.21
C ALA A 89 -9.94 8.24 -7.66
N TRP A 90 -8.86 9.00 -7.89
CA TRP A 90 -8.39 9.37 -9.22
C TRP A 90 -8.03 8.13 -10.04
N LEU A 91 -7.27 7.20 -9.46
CA LEU A 91 -6.87 5.96 -10.13
C LEU A 91 -8.09 5.11 -10.52
N ALA A 92 -9.07 4.99 -9.62
CA ALA A 92 -10.31 4.28 -9.87
C ALA A 92 -11.13 4.94 -10.99
N GLY A 93 -11.33 6.26 -10.93
CA GLY A 93 -12.05 6.99 -11.98
C GLY A 93 -11.39 6.83 -13.35
N ARG A 94 -10.05 6.88 -13.41
CA ARG A 94 -9.30 6.76 -14.67
C ARG A 94 -9.31 5.35 -15.26
N ILE A 95 -9.30 4.31 -14.44
CA ILE A 95 -9.16 2.91 -14.90
C ILE A 95 -10.50 2.20 -15.04
N LEU A 96 -11.44 2.52 -14.16
CA LEU A 96 -12.75 1.87 -14.14
C LEU A 96 -13.80 2.64 -14.93
N ASP A 97 -13.58 3.93 -15.19
CA ASP A 97 -14.47 4.81 -15.94
C ASP A 97 -15.91 4.74 -15.37
N ASP A 98 -16.92 4.53 -16.21
CA ASP A 98 -18.33 4.36 -15.81
C ASP A 98 -18.61 3.24 -14.80
N ARG A 99 -17.66 2.34 -14.55
CA ARG A 99 -17.81 1.25 -13.57
C ARG A 99 -17.54 1.70 -12.14
N TYR A 100 -16.94 2.88 -11.93
CA TYR A 100 -16.73 3.45 -10.61
C TYR A 100 -17.83 4.44 -10.24
N ARG A 101 -18.50 4.21 -9.10
CA ARG A 101 -19.46 5.17 -8.54
C ARG A 101 -18.86 5.88 -7.33
N PRO A 102 -18.99 7.22 -7.23
CA PRO A 102 -18.59 7.95 -6.04
C PRO A 102 -19.20 7.35 -4.77
N GLY A 103 -18.39 7.20 -3.72
CA GLY A 103 -18.79 6.59 -2.45
C GLY A 103 -18.60 5.07 -2.36
N GLN A 104 -18.21 4.39 -3.45
CA GLN A 104 -17.83 2.98 -3.38
C GLN A 104 -16.46 2.78 -2.72
N PRO A 105 -16.25 1.65 -2.00
CA PRO A 105 -14.96 1.31 -1.42
C PRO A 105 -13.95 0.94 -2.51
N VAL A 106 -13.17 1.94 -2.94
CA VAL A 106 -12.24 1.87 -4.08
C VAL A 106 -11.38 0.60 -4.10
N LEU A 107 -10.72 0.27 -2.99
CA LEU A 107 -9.82 -0.90 -2.92
C LEU A 107 -10.55 -2.22 -3.19
N SER A 108 -11.75 -2.37 -2.64
CA SER A 108 -12.58 -3.56 -2.87
C SER A 108 -13.04 -3.64 -4.33
N THR A 109 -13.47 -2.51 -4.90
CA THR A 109 -13.89 -2.44 -6.31
C THR A 109 -12.75 -2.76 -7.27
N LEU A 110 -11.54 -2.24 -7.01
CA LEU A 110 -10.35 -2.54 -7.82
C LEU A 110 -9.96 -4.03 -7.72
N LEU A 111 -10.01 -4.62 -6.52
CA LEU A 111 -9.73 -6.05 -6.33
C LEU A 111 -10.73 -6.93 -7.10
N GLU A 112 -12.03 -6.59 -7.04
CA GLU A 112 -13.10 -7.33 -7.72
C GLU A 112 -12.96 -7.26 -9.25
N LEU A 113 -12.66 -6.08 -9.79
CA LEU A 113 -12.58 -5.85 -11.23
C LEU A 113 -11.21 -6.20 -11.82
N MET A 114 -10.18 -6.45 -11.01
CA MET A 114 -8.81 -6.72 -11.45
C MET A 114 -8.68 -7.79 -12.55
N PRO A 115 -9.42 -8.92 -12.53
CA PRO A 115 -9.36 -9.91 -13.60
C PRO A 115 -9.78 -9.36 -14.98
N GLN A 116 -10.60 -8.32 -15.00
CA GLN A 116 -11.16 -7.68 -16.21
C GLN A 116 -10.33 -6.47 -16.67
N ILE A 117 -9.42 -5.96 -15.84
CA ILE A 117 -8.56 -4.81 -16.16
C ILE A 117 -7.49 -5.25 -17.17
N SER A 118 -7.17 -4.38 -18.15
CA SER A 118 -6.11 -4.68 -19.12
C SER A 118 -4.74 -4.80 -18.43
N PRO A 119 -3.79 -5.60 -18.95
CA PRO A 119 -2.47 -5.72 -18.35
C PRO A 119 -1.74 -4.38 -18.16
N ALA A 120 -1.89 -3.45 -19.12
CA ALA A 120 -1.28 -2.12 -19.03
C ALA A 120 -1.88 -1.29 -17.87
N ALA A 121 -3.21 -1.26 -17.75
CA ALA A 121 -3.85 -0.58 -16.63
C ALA A 121 -3.52 -1.25 -15.28
N ALA A 122 -3.42 -2.58 -15.25
CA ALA A 122 -2.99 -3.30 -14.05
C ALA A 122 -1.55 -2.95 -13.64
N ALA A 123 -0.63 -2.79 -14.60
CA ALA A 123 0.74 -2.34 -14.30
C ALA A 123 0.75 -0.96 -13.61
N GLU A 124 -0.14 -0.07 -14.07
CA GLU A 124 -0.27 1.25 -13.48
C GLU A 124 -0.94 1.23 -12.11
N VAL A 125 -1.97 0.39 -11.89
CA VAL A 125 -2.51 0.14 -10.55
C VAL A 125 -1.40 -0.34 -9.62
N ALA A 126 -0.62 -1.35 -10.04
CA ALA A 126 0.46 -1.89 -9.24
C ALA A 126 1.44 -0.80 -8.81
N LYS A 127 1.88 0.06 -9.73
CA LYS A 127 2.80 1.16 -9.43
C LYS A 127 2.24 2.11 -8.37
N TRP A 128 1.08 2.71 -8.61
CA TRP A 128 0.54 3.75 -7.72
C TRP A 128 0.13 3.20 -6.36
N VAL A 129 -0.38 1.96 -6.32
CA VAL A 129 -0.79 1.32 -5.08
C VAL A 129 0.41 0.88 -4.24
N ASP A 130 1.48 0.38 -4.87
CA ASP A 130 2.71 -0.02 -4.18
C ASP A 130 3.45 1.20 -3.61
N GLU A 131 3.47 2.32 -4.34
CA GLU A 131 4.02 3.58 -3.85
C GLU A 131 3.26 4.10 -2.61
N ALA A 132 1.92 4.14 -2.67
CA ALA A 132 1.10 4.52 -1.53
C ALA A 132 1.24 3.57 -0.33
N ASP A 133 1.30 2.25 -0.56
CA ASP A 133 1.54 1.27 0.51
C ASP A 133 2.92 1.47 1.15
N CYS A 134 3.97 1.71 0.35
CA CYS A 134 5.31 2.00 0.85
C CYS A 134 5.34 3.27 1.70
N GLU A 135 4.72 4.36 1.25
CA GLU A 135 4.63 5.61 2.01
C GLU A 135 3.95 5.39 3.37
N ILE A 136 2.83 4.67 3.39
CA ILE A 136 2.09 4.38 4.62
C ILE A 136 2.92 3.52 5.57
N ARG A 137 3.52 2.44 5.07
CA ARG A 137 4.33 1.54 5.90
C ARG A 137 5.55 2.26 6.47
N ASN A 138 6.21 3.10 5.68
CA ASN A 138 7.34 3.89 6.14
C ASN A 138 6.92 4.90 7.21
N ALA A 139 5.83 5.64 6.98
CA ALA A 139 5.30 6.63 7.91
C ALA A 139 4.90 6.02 9.27
N LEU A 140 4.38 4.78 9.25
CA LEU A 140 3.89 4.08 10.43
C LEU A 140 4.87 3.04 10.98
N ALA A 141 6.08 2.94 10.43
CA ALA A 141 7.07 1.91 10.73
C ALA A 141 6.48 0.48 10.71
N LEU A 142 5.58 0.20 9.77
CA LEU A 142 4.99 -1.12 9.59
C LEU A 142 5.99 -2.05 8.90
N GLY A 143 6.02 -3.31 9.30
CA GLY A 143 6.77 -4.35 8.59
C GLY A 143 6.25 -4.55 7.16
N ASN A 144 7.04 -5.25 6.36
CA ASN A 144 6.63 -5.65 5.01
C ASN A 144 5.45 -6.61 5.04
N ASP A 145 4.55 -6.54 4.05
CA ASP A 145 3.47 -7.51 3.86
C ASP A 145 3.91 -8.70 3.01
N HIS A 146 4.98 -9.37 3.43
CA HIS A 146 5.40 -10.61 2.84
C HIS A 146 6.28 -11.42 3.78
N GLU A 147 6.26 -12.74 3.60
CA GLU A 147 7.13 -13.67 4.32
C GLU A 147 7.92 -14.54 3.34
N PRO A 148 9.12 -15.00 3.70
CA PRO A 148 9.88 -15.95 2.89
C PRO A 148 9.10 -17.25 2.65
N LEU A 149 9.01 -17.66 1.39
CA LEU A 149 8.50 -18.97 1.00
C LEU A 149 9.65 -19.99 0.99
N VAL A 150 9.79 -20.69 2.12
CA VAL A 150 10.90 -21.63 2.34
C VAL A 150 10.74 -22.90 1.49
N GLY A 151 11.85 -23.38 0.95
CA GLY A 151 11.93 -24.68 0.26
C GLY A 151 11.47 -24.69 -1.20
N VAL A 152 10.99 -23.57 -1.73
CA VAL A 152 10.58 -23.44 -3.14
C VAL A 152 11.55 -22.50 -3.86
N PRO A 153 12.35 -23.00 -4.83
CA PRO A 153 13.21 -22.14 -5.62
C PRO A 153 12.39 -21.41 -6.71
N CYS A 154 12.85 -20.23 -7.11
CA CYS A 154 12.36 -19.56 -8.30
C CYS A 154 12.61 -20.43 -9.55
N PRO A 155 11.58 -20.77 -10.36
CA PRO A 155 11.76 -21.59 -11.56
C PRO A 155 12.72 -20.98 -12.60
N ALA A 156 12.86 -19.65 -12.62
CA ALA A 156 13.71 -18.96 -13.58
C ALA A 156 15.19 -18.88 -13.14
N CYS A 157 15.46 -18.35 -11.94
CA CYS A 157 16.84 -18.11 -11.48
C CYS A 157 17.36 -19.14 -10.46
N GLY A 158 16.51 -20.05 -9.98
CA GLY A 158 16.87 -21.06 -8.97
C GLY A 158 17.07 -20.52 -7.55
N SER A 159 17.00 -19.19 -7.34
CA SER A 159 17.17 -18.62 -5.99
C SER A 159 16.05 -19.04 -5.05
N ARG A 160 16.37 -19.24 -3.77
CA ARG A 160 15.40 -19.53 -2.70
C ARG A 160 14.93 -18.26 -1.98
N ARG A 161 14.76 -17.18 -2.73
CA ARG A 161 14.33 -15.86 -2.25
C ARG A 161 12.91 -15.55 -2.70
N LEU A 162 12.03 -16.56 -2.69
CA LEU A 162 10.62 -16.35 -2.96
C LEU A 162 9.95 -15.78 -1.71
N VAL A 163 9.02 -14.86 -1.91
CA VAL A 163 8.22 -14.26 -0.84
C VAL A 163 6.74 -14.39 -1.18
N VAL A 164 5.93 -14.69 -0.17
CA VAL A 164 4.47 -14.81 -0.28
C VAL A 164 3.81 -13.64 0.43
N ARG A 165 2.79 -13.05 -0.19
CA ARG A 165 1.98 -11.99 0.45
C ARG A 165 1.21 -12.54 1.64
N THR A 166 1.22 -11.83 2.76
CA THR A 166 0.58 -12.24 4.01
C THR A 166 -0.86 -11.76 4.15
N SER A 167 -1.17 -10.59 3.60
CA SER A 167 -2.52 -9.98 3.65
C SER A 167 -3.54 -10.61 2.71
N ALA A 168 -3.08 -11.28 1.64
CA ALA A 168 -3.97 -11.90 0.67
C ALA A 168 -4.62 -13.17 1.26
N PRO A 169 -5.94 -13.38 1.10
CA PRO A 169 -6.63 -14.49 1.75
C PRO A 169 -6.33 -15.83 1.07
N SER A 170 -6.67 -15.97 -0.22
CA SER A 170 -6.55 -17.20 -1.01
C SER A 170 -5.70 -16.99 -2.26
N ASP A 171 -5.03 -18.06 -2.70
CA ASP A 171 -4.12 -18.08 -3.86
C ASP A 171 -3.11 -16.92 -3.91
N ARG A 172 -2.45 -16.72 -2.76
CA ARG A 172 -1.62 -15.56 -2.44
C ARG A 172 -0.55 -15.32 -3.51
N PRO A 173 -0.35 -14.07 -3.99
CA PRO A 173 0.73 -13.81 -4.92
C PRO A 173 2.09 -14.16 -4.29
N VAL A 174 2.91 -14.90 -5.03
CA VAL A 174 4.29 -15.24 -4.68
C VAL A 174 5.20 -14.52 -5.66
N ALA A 175 6.17 -13.75 -5.16
CA ALA A 175 7.13 -13.02 -5.98
C ALA A 175 8.57 -13.46 -5.71
N CYS A 176 9.45 -13.28 -6.68
CA CYS A 176 10.88 -13.51 -6.51
C CYS A 176 11.59 -12.24 -6.03
N ALA A 177 12.07 -12.22 -4.78
CA ALA A 177 12.75 -11.09 -4.16
C ALA A 177 14.27 -11.02 -4.48
N ALA A 178 14.67 -11.55 -5.63
CA ALA A 178 16.05 -11.52 -6.13
C ALA A 178 16.18 -10.64 -7.39
N ASP A 179 15.27 -9.67 -7.56
CA ASP A 179 15.15 -8.79 -8.73
C ASP A 179 15.15 -9.56 -10.07
N CYS A 180 14.58 -10.76 -10.03
CA CYS A 180 14.56 -11.66 -11.17
C CYS A 180 13.44 -11.27 -12.13
N MET A 181 13.83 -10.83 -13.32
CA MET A 181 12.92 -10.34 -14.35
C MET A 181 12.64 -11.42 -15.40
N CYS A 182 11.42 -11.40 -15.93
CA CYS A 182 11.03 -12.28 -17.03
C CYS A 182 11.72 -11.87 -18.32
N ALA A 183 12.35 -12.85 -18.99
CA ALA A 183 13.00 -12.66 -20.28
C ALA A 183 12.03 -12.78 -21.48
N GLY A 184 10.73 -12.93 -21.24
CA GLY A 184 9.73 -13.15 -22.28
C GLY A 184 9.75 -14.57 -22.84
N ALA A 185 9.72 -14.70 -24.17
CA ALA A 185 9.78 -16.00 -24.84
C ALA A 185 11.03 -16.79 -24.40
N GLY A 186 10.87 -18.07 -24.10
CA GLY A 186 11.96 -18.92 -23.60
C GLY A 186 12.32 -18.77 -22.11
N CYS A 187 11.76 -17.80 -21.37
CA CYS A 187 11.95 -17.73 -19.92
C CYS A 187 11.47 -19.01 -19.20
N ARG A 188 12.22 -19.49 -18.21
CA ARG A 188 11.91 -20.72 -17.45
C ARG A 188 10.96 -20.50 -16.29
N CYS A 189 10.34 -19.32 -16.20
CA CYS A 189 9.50 -18.93 -15.08
C CYS A 189 8.18 -19.69 -14.96
N GLY A 190 7.83 -20.58 -15.89
CA GLY A 190 6.59 -21.38 -15.82
C GLY A 190 5.31 -20.59 -16.12
N THR A 191 5.31 -19.26 -16.04
CA THR A 191 4.12 -18.47 -16.32
C THR A 191 3.69 -18.59 -17.79
N LYS A 192 2.39 -18.82 -17.98
CA LYS A 192 1.78 -18.93 -19.31
C LYS A 192 1.76 -17.58 -20.03
N ASP A 193 1.33 -16.53 -19.32
CA ASP A 193 1.27 -15.16 -19.83
C ASP A 193 2.55 -14.42 -19.48
N ARG A 194 3.61 -14.61 -20.27
CA ARG A 194 4.92 -14.01 -19.98
C ARG A 194 4.93 -12.54 -20.34
N ALA A 195 5.44 -11.70 -19.44
CA ALA A 195 5.63 -10.28 -19.66
C ALA A 195 7.13 -9.93 -19.52
N GLN A 196 7.80 -9.66 -20.64
CA GLN A 196 9.23 -9.34 -20.65
C GLN A 196 9.50 -8.09 -19.79
N GLY A 197 10.57 -8.13 -18.99
CA GLY A 197 10.95 -7.02 -18.13
C GLY A 197 10.05 -6.85 -16.89
N VAL A 198 9.21 -7.83 -16.56
CA VAL A 198 8.39 -7.81 -15.35
C VAL A 198 8.96 -8.79 -14.33
N GLY A 199 9.04 -8.37 -13.07
CA GLY A 199 9.48 -9.23 -11.97
C GLY A 199 8.62 -10.48 -11.86
N HIS A 200 9.26 -11.63 -11.62
CA HIS A 200 8.53 -12.88 -11.55
C HIS A 200 7.54 -12.93 -10.39
N ILE A 201 6.30 -13.28 -10.73
CA ILE A 201 5.20 -13.41 -9.80
C ILE A 201 4.27 -14.54 -10.26
N TRP A 202 3.71 -15.26 -9.29
CA TRP A 202 2.81 -16.39 -9.50
C TRP A 202 1.63 -16.33 -8.56
N ALA A 203 0.53 -16.97 -8.97
CA ALA A 203 -0.44 -17.52 -8.04
C ALA A 203 0.22 -18.61 -7.17
N PHE A 204 -0.04 -18.64 -5.86
CA PHE A 204 0.53 -19.64 -4.95
C PHE A 204 0.27 -21.07 -5.45
N SER A 205 -0.98 -21.37 -5.81
CA SER A 205 -1.41 -22.69 -6.27
C SER A 205 -0.69 -23.13 -7.55
N ALA A 206 -0.49 -22.20 -8.50
CA ALA A 206 0.22 -22.48 -9.74
C ALA A 206 1.69 -22.85 -9.47
N LEU A 207 2.36 -22.08 -8.61
CA LEU A 207 3.77 -22.32 -8.28
C LEU A 207 3.96 -23.65 -7.51
N ILE A 208 3.10 -23.94 -6.54
CA ILE A 208 3.20 -25.17 -5.74
C ILE A 208 2.81 -26.40 -6.57
N GLY A 209 1.81 -26.29 -7.45
CA GLY A 209 1.45 -27.35 -8.40
C GLY A 209 2.62 -27.73 -9.30
N GLU A 210 3.30 -26.75 -9.88
CA GLU A 210 4.50 -26.97 -10.69
C GLU A 210 5.66 -27.57 -9.89
N ALA A 211 5.89 -27.12 -8.65
CA ALA A 211 6.95 -27.66 -7.78
C ALA A 211 6.68 -29.11 -7.34
N ALA A 212 5.42 -29.54 -7.33
CA ALA A 212 5.03 -30.92 -7.07
C ALA A 212 5.24 -31.82 -8.31
N ASP A 213 4.91 -31.32 -9.51
CA ASP A 213 5.10 -32.07 -10.76
C ASP A 213 6.57 -32.16 -11.17
N GLY A 214 7.36 -31.10 -10.97
CA GLY A 214 8.81 -31.10 -11.20
C GLY A 214 9.57 -32.11 -10.33
N ARG A 215 9.04 -32.46 -9.15
CA ARG A 215 9.60 -33.52 -8.28
C ARG A 215 9.26 -34.94 -8.74
N ARG A 216 8.25 -35.13 -9.61
CA ARG A 216 7.96 -36.43 -10.25
C ARG A 216 8.77 -36.66 -11.54
N GLY A 217 9.39 -35.61 -12.09
CA GLY A 217 10.16 -35.65 -13.34
C GLY A 217 11.64 -36.01 -13.22
N VAL A 218 12.20 -36.13 -12.01
CA VAL A 218 13.59 -36.60 -11.80
C VAL A 218 13.58 -38.11 -11.56
N GLY A 219 13.10 -38.85 -12.55
CA GLY A 219 13.11 -40.30 -12.61
C GLY A 219 13.74 -40.74 -13.92
N VAL A 220 15.01 -41.14 -13.83
CA VAL A 220 15.74 -41.99 -14.78
C VAL A 220 15.85 -41.49 -16.23
N ARG A 221 17.01 -40.88 -16.54
CA ARG A 221 17.80 -41.23 -17.73
C ARG A 221 19.25 -41.36 -17.35
#